data_AF-A0A955TPN6-F1
#
_entry.id   AF-A0A955TPN6-F1
#
_cell.length_a   1.000
_cell.length_b   1.000
_cell.length_c   1.000
_cell.angle_alpha   90.00
_cell.angle_beta   90.00
_cell.angle_gamma   90.00
#
_symmetry.space_group_name_H-M   'P 1'
#
loop_
_entity.id
_entity.type
_entity.pdbx_description
1 polymer ?
#
loop_
_entity_poly.entity_id
_entity_poly.type
_entity_poly.pdbx_seq_one_letter_code
_entity_poly.pdbx_strand_id
1 'polypeptide(L)'
;MLMLLSMGFVLGMRHALEADHAAAVASLALRSRSVSHTVRQGLAWGIGHTLTLMLFSSVVLILGLVIPEHFAEGLEFSVGIMLIGLGIDVLRRMWKERIHFHLHQHPNEPPHFHAHAHRTKESHVAAMAHRHDHPTGFPYRALLVG
;
A
#
# COMPACT_ATOMS: atom_id res chain seq x y z
N MET A 1 25.54 -8.77 -20.73
CA MET A 1 24.56 -7.66 -20.66
C MET A 1 23.16 -8.16 -20.34
N LEU A 2 22.55 -9.02 -21.19
CA LEU A 2 21.18 -9.52 -20.97
C LEU A 2 21.00 -10.21 -19.61
N MET A 3 21.96 -11.02 -19.18
CA MET A 3 21.93 -11.73 -17.89
C MET A 3 21.94 -10.78 -16.67
N LEU A 4 22.67 -9.66 -16.76
CA LEU A 4 22.73 -8.66 -15.68
C LEU A 4 21.39 -7.93 -15.58
N LEU A 5 20.81 -7.56 -16.72
CA LEU A 5 19.49 -6.92 -16.77
C LEU A 5 18.39 -7.86 -16.28
N SER A 6 18.43 -9.14 -16.66
CA SER A 6 17.46 -10.13 -16.19
C SER A 6 17.59 -10.37 -14.68
N MET A 7 18.82 -10.47 -14.16
CA MET A 7 19.07 -10.62 -12.73
C MET A 7 18.54 -9.41 -11.95
N GLY A 8 18.87 -8.20 -12.39
CA GLY A 8 18.37 -6.97 -11.78
C GLY A 8 16.85 -6.86 -11.82
N PHE A 9 16.23 -7.26 -12.93
CA PHE A 9 14.77 -7.30 -13.07
C PHE A 9 14.12 -8.28 -12.08
N VAL A 10 14.65 -9.50 -11.97
CA VAL A 10 14.14 -10.50 -11.01
C VAL A 10 14.32 -10.04 -9.57
N LEU A 11 15.47 -9.44 -9.25
CA LEU A 11 15.73 -8.89 -7.91
C LEU A 11 14.75 -7.75 -7.58
N GLY A 12 14.49 -6.87 -8.54
CA GLY A 12 13.50 -5.80 -8.42
C GLY A 12 12.07 -6.32 -8.24
N MET A 13 11.68 -7.37 -8.98
CA MET A 13 10.38 -8.02 -8.77
C MET A 13 10.27 -8.63 -7.38
N ARG A 14 11.31 -9.30 -6.88
CA ARG A 14 11.34 -9.83 -5.51
C ARG A 14 11.15 -8.72 -4.49
N HIS A 15 11.89 -7.62 -4.64
CA HIS A 15 11.79 -6.47 -3.73
C HIS A 15 10.39 -5.86 -3.74
N ALA A 16 9.78 -5.69 -4.92
CA ALA A 16 8.42 -5.18 -5.03
C ALA A 16 7.36 -6.10 -4.38
N LEU A 17 7.69 -7.37 -4.13
CA LEU A 17 6.83 -8.34 -3.45
C LEU A 17 7.11 -8.43 -1.94
N GLU A 18 7.96 -7.57 -1.39
CA GLU A 18 8.19 -7.48 0.06
C GLU A 18 6.94 -6.98 0.79
N ALA A 19 6.87 -7.31 2.08
CA ALA A 19 5.65 -7.16 2.88
C ALA A 19 5.18 -5.70 2.98
N ASP A 20 6.11 -4.76 2.97
CA ASP A 20 5.86 -3.32 3.01
C ASP A 20 5.21 -2.82 1.70
N HIS A 21 5.74 -3.23 0.55
CA HIS A 21 5.21 -2.90 -0.77
C HIS A 21 3.84 -3.54 -0.99
N ALA A 22 3.72 -4.83 -0.64
CA ALA A 22 2.46 -5.56 -0.72
C ALA A 22 1.38 -4.92 0.17
N ALA A 23 1.73 -4.51 1.40
CA ALA A 23 0.80 -3.83 2.30
C ALA A 23 0.37 -2.46 1.77
N ALA A 24 1.29 -1.67 1.21
CA ALA A 24 1.00 -0.37 0.61
C ALA A 24 0.03 -0.51 -0.58
N VAL A 25 0.30 -1.44 -1.50
CA VAL A 25 -0.54 -1.70 -2.67
C VAL A 25 -1.90 -2.28 -2.27
N ALA A 26 -1.93 -3.20 -1.29
CA ALA A 26 -3.18 -3.75 -0.77
C ALA A 26 -4.07 -2.66 -0.14
N SER A 27 -3.48 -1.76 0.66
CA SER A 27 -4.19 -0.62 1.26
C SER A 27 -4.75 0.34 0.20
N LEU A 28 -3.99 0.56 -0.87
CA LEU A 28 -4.43 1.38 -2.01
C LEU A 28 -5.58 0.71 -2.78
N ALA A 29 -5.46 -0.60 -3.03
CA ALA A 29 -6.47 -1.40 -3.72
C ALA A 29 -7.80 -1.43 -2.95
N LEU A 30 -7.75 -1.61 -1.63
CA LEU A 30 -8.93 -1.62 -0.75
C LEU A 30 -9.69 -0.29 -0.72
N ARG A 31 -9.02 0.84 -1.04
CA ARG A 31 -9.63 2.18 -1.07
C ARG A 31 -10.17 2.60 -2.44
N SER A 32 -9.76 1.91 -3.51
CA SER A 32 -10.12 2.27 -4.89
C SER A 32 -11.35 1.51 -5.39
N ARG A 33 -12.28 2.21 -6.05
CA ARG A 33 -13.51 1.60 -6.63
C ARG A 33 -13.30 0.97 -8.02
N SER A 34 -12.15 1.20 -8.66
CA SER A 34 -11.86 0.75 -10.02
C SER A 34 -10.40 0.33 -10.15
N VAL A 35 -10.16 -0.82 -10.76
CA VAL A 35 -8.82 -1.38 -11.03
C VAL A 35 -7.96 -0.40 -11.82
N SER A 36 -8.54 0.32 -12.79
CA SER A 36 -7.82 1.32 -13.58
C SER A 36 -7.28 2.47 -12.71
N HIS A 37 -8.05 2.88 -11.69
CA HIS A 37 -7.61 3.91 -10.76
C HIS A 37 -6.49 3.41 -9.84
N THR A 38 -6.59 2.17 -9.34
CA THR A 38 -5.55 1.51 -8.55
C THR A 38 -4.25 1.42 -9.32
N VAL A 39 -4.30 0.98 -10.59
CA VAL A 39 -3.14 0.85 -11.46
C VAL A 39 -2.50 2.20 -11.71
N ARG A 40 -3.27 3.25 -12.00
CA ARG A 40 -2.74 4.61 -12.21
C ARG A 40 -2.03 5.14 -10.95
N GLN A 41 -2.60 4.90 -9.77
CA GLN A 41 -1.98 5.31 -8.51
C GLN A 41 -0.71 4.50 -8.21
N GLY A 42 -0.72 3.19 -8.44
CA GLY A 42 0.45 2.32 -8.28
C GLY A 42 1.59 2.69 -9.24
N LEU A 43 1.26 2.99 -10.50
CA LEU A 43 2.25 3.45 -11.49
C LEU A 43 2.84 4.80 -11.10
N ALA A 44 2.02 5.77 -10.71
CA ALA A 44 2.52 7.06 -10.29
C ALA A 44 3.44 6.95 -9.06
N TRP A 45 3.06 6.12 -8.08
CA TRP A 45 3.89 5.83 -6.92
C TRP A 45 5.21 5.16 -7.30
N GLY A 46 5.18 4.10 -8.12
CA GLY A 46 6.41 3.43 -8.57
C GLY A 46 7.34 4.32 -9.39
N ILE A 47 6.79 5.22 -10.22
CA ILE A 47 7.57 6.21 -10.96
C ILE A 47 8.24 7.21 -10.00
N GLY A 48 7.48 7.74 -9.04
CA GLY A 48 8.01 8.63 -8.00
C GLY A 48 9.17 7.99 -7.26
N HIS A 49 8.95 6.74 -6.82
CA HIS A 49 9.94 5.97 -6.10
C HIS A 49 11.22 5.74 -6.89
N THR A 50 11.07 5.35 -8.15
CA THR A 50 12.21 5.18 -9.05
C THR A 50 12.97 6.49 -9.25
N LEU A 51 12.28 7.62 -9.39
CA LEU A 51 12.91 8.93 -9.54
C LEU A 51 13.67 9.35 -8.27
N THR A 52 13.08 9.13 -7.09
CA THR A 52 13.72 9.39 -5.80
C THR A 52 14.98 8.54 -5.67
N LEU A 53 14.89 7.22 -5.87
CA LEU A 53 16.06 6.33 -5.82
C LEU A 53 17.12 6.72 -6.84
N MET A 54 16.74 7.02 -8.08
CA MET A 54 17.64 7.45 -9.13
C MET A 54 18.38 8.74 -8.73
N LEU A 55 17.66 9.73 -8.19
CA LEU A 55 18.24 11.00 -7.76
C LEU A 55 19.27 10.80 -6.65
N PHE A 56 18.88 10.17 -5.53
CA PHE A 56 19.77 9.96 -4.39
C PHE A 56 20.95 9.04 -4.75
N SER A 57 20.71 7.94 -5.47
CA SER A 57 21.78 7.02 -5.88
C SER A 57 22.77 7.71 -6.83
N SER A 58 22.28 8.53 -7.78
CA SER A 58 23.15 9.28 -8.69
C SER A 58 24.00 10.30 -7.93
N VAL A 59 23.43 11.01 -6.96
CA VAL A 59 24.17 11.96 -6.10
C VAL A 59 25.29 11.24 -5.34
N VAL A 60 24.98 10.11 -4.71
CA VAL A 60 25.96 9.30 -3.97
C VAL A 60 27.07 8.81 -4.88
N LEU A 61 26.73 8.28 -6.06
CA LEU A 61 27.69 7.77 -7.04
C LEU A 61 28.59 8.87 -7.62
N ILE A 62 28.04 10.03 -7.99
CA ILE A 62 28.79 11.15 -8.57
C ILE A 62 29.74 11.76 -7.54
N LEU A 63 29.28 11.90 -6.28
CA LEU A 63 30.09 12.46 -5.20
C LEU A 63 31.07 11.44 -4.58
N GLY A 64 31.01 10.17 -5.01
CA GLY A 64 31.84 9.10 -4.45
C GLY A 64 31.61 8.87 -2.95
N LEU A 65 30.40 9.18 -2.46
CA LEU A 65 30.07 9.04 -1.05
C LEU A 65 29.93 7.57 -0.68
N VAL A 66 30.65 7.15 0.36
CA VAL A 66 30.45 5.82 0.96
C VAL A 66 29.44 5.99 2.09
N ILE A 67 28.26 5.38 1.94
CA ILE A 67 27.27 5.33 3.01
C ILE A 67 27.81 4.38 4.09
N PRO A 68 28.05 4.85 5.33
CA PRO A 68 28.55 3.97 6.37
C PRO A 68 27.54 2.88 6.72
N GLU A 69 28.03 1.66 6.95
CA GLU A 69 27.20 0.48 7.23
C GLU A 69 26.28 0.69 8.44
N HIS A 70 26.80 1.28 9.52
CA HIS A 70 26.02 1.61 10.72
C HIS A 70 24.81 2.53 10.44
N PHE A 71 24.91 3.40 9.44
CA PHE A 71 23.80 4.27 9.06
C PHE A 71 22.72 3.49 8.31
N ALA A 72 23.12 2.60 7.41
CA ALA A 72 22.21 1.71 6.69
C ALA A 72 21.48 0.75 7.65
N GLU A 73 22.20 0.12 8.58
CA GLU A 73 21.64 -0.74 9.62
C GLU A 73 20.65 0.02 10.52
N GLY A 74 20.98 1.26 10.89
CA GLY A 74 20.09 2.11 11.67
C GLY A 74 18.78 2.45 10.96
N LEU A 75 18.83 2.72 9.65
CA LEU A 75 17.65 2.93 8.82
C LEU A 75 16.82 1.64 8.68
N GLU A 76 17.46 0.51 8.41
CA GLU A 76 16.79 -0.79 8.29
C GLU A 76 16.08 -1.17 9.59
N PHE A 77 16.76 -1.02 10.73
CA PHE A 77 16.18 -1.26 12.04
C PHE A 77 14.97 -0.34 12.32
N SER A 78 15.06 0.93 11.95
CA SER A 78 13.97 1.90 12.09
C SER A 78 12.75 1.51 11.25
N VAL A 79 12.96 1.09 10.01
CA VAL A 79 11.89 0.56 9.15
C VAL A 79 11.28 -0.71 9.75
N GLY A 80 12.10 -1.61 10.29
CA GLY A 80 11.64 -2.80 11.00
C GLY A 80 10.70 -2.48 12.18
N ILE A 81 11.07 -1.52 13.02
CA ILE A 81 10.20 -1.03 14.11
C ILE A 81 8.89 -0.47 13.56
N MET A 82 8.95 0.34 12.50
CA MET A 82 7.77 0.90 11.86
C MET A 82 6.81 -0.19 11.37
N LEU A 83 7.33 -1.24 10.72
CA LEU A 83 6.53 -2.36 10.22
C LEU A 83 5.88 -3.16 11.35
N ILE A 84 6.60 -3.41 12.45
CA ILE A 84 6.02 -4.04 13.65
C ILE A 84 4.88 -3.19 14.20
N GLY A 85 5.07 -1.87 14.31
CA GLY A 85 4.05 -0.93 14.77
C GLY A 85 2.80 -0.93 13.89
N LEU A 86 2.98 -0.90 12.56
CA LEU A 86 1.89 -0.99 11.59
C LEU A 86 1.16 -2.33 11.68
N GLY A 87 1.88 -3.44 11.81
CA GLY A 87 1.30 -4.77 12.00
C GLY A 87 0.44 -4.85 13.27
N ILE A 88 0.93 -4.30 14.38
CA ILE A 88 0.18 -4.21 15.63
C ILE A 88 -1.06 -3.32 15.46
N ASP A 89 -0.97 -2.18 14.77
CA ASP A 89 -2.11 -1.30 14.51
C ASP A 89 -3.21 -2.02 13.71
N VAL A 90 -2.84 -2.78 12.67
CA VAL A 90 -3.78 -3.60 11.90
C VAL A 90 -4.46 -4.65 12.78
N LEU A 91 -3.70 -5.41 13.58
CA LEU A 91 -4.26 -6.40 14.51
C LEU A 91 -5.20 -5.77 15.54
N ARG A 92 -4.83 -4.61 16.09
CA ARG A 92 -5.67 -3.86 17.05
C ARG A 92 -6.97 -3.40 16.41
N ARG A 93 -6.93 -2.90 15.17
CA ARG A 93 -8.15 -2.51 14.42
C ARG A 93 -9.05 -3.72 14.22
N MET A 94 -8.50 -4.84 13.75
CA MET A 94 -9.27 -6.08 13.54
C MET A 94 -9.95 -6.57 14.82
N TRP A 95 -9.24 -6.55 15.97
CA TRP A 95 -9.83 -6.94 17.25
C TRP A 95 -10.92 -5.96 17.70
N LYS A 96 -10.62 -4.65 17.66
CA LYS A 96 -11.54 -3.60 18.16
C LYS A 96 -12.81 -3.49 17.32
N GLU A 97 -12.72 -3.75 16.02
CA GLU A 97 -13.83 -3.60 15.08
C GLU A 97 -14.78 -4.80 15.03
N ARG A 98 -14.50 -5.89 15.78
CA ARG A 98 -15.31 -7.13 15.84
C ARG A 98 -15.96 -7.44 14.49
N ILE A 99 -15.15 -7.84 13.53
CA ILE A 99 -15.61 -8.19 12.19
C ILE A 99 -16.60 -9.36 12.33
N HIS A 100 -17.88 -9.09 12.13
CA HIS A 100 -18.92 -10.11 12.12
C HIS A 100 -19.21 -10.49 10.68
N PHE A 101 -19.26 -11.80 10.43
CA PHE A 101 -19.67 -12.35 9.15
C PHE A 101 -21.18 -12.53 9.13
N HIS A 102 -21.86 -11.90 8.17
CA HIS A 102 -23.30 -12.10 7.97
C HIS A 102 -23.56 -12.71 6.59
N LEU A 103 -24.48 -13.66 6.55
CA LEU A 103 -25.05 -14.21 5.33
C LEU A 103 -26.14 -13.24 4.85
N HIS A 104 -25.90 -12.51 3.77
CA HIS A 104 -26.92 -11.66 3.15
C HIS A 104 -27.58 -12.43 2.01
N GLN A 105 -28.90 -12.46 2.01
CA GLN A 105 -29.70 -13.05 0.93
C GLN A 105 -30.52 -11.93 0.29
N HIS A 106 -30.20 -11.58 -0.96
CA HIS A 106 -31.07 -10.72 -1.74
C HIS A 106 -32.23 -11.54 -2.32
N PRO A 107 -33.40 -10.93 -2.57
CA PRO A 107 -34.57 -11.64 -3.09
C PRO A 107 -34.32 -12.40 -4.40
N ASN A 108 -33.30 -11.98 -5.18
CA ASN A 108 -32.99 -12.52 -6.51
C ASN A 108 -31.53 -12.99 -6.68
N GLU A 109 -30.74 -13.11 -5.60
CA GLU A 109 -29.36 -13.58 -5.69
C GLU A 109 -29.10 -14.72 -4.69
N PRO A 110 -28.24 -15.69 -5.04
CA PRO A 110 -27.81 -16.70 -4.09
C PRO A 110 -27.18 -16.02 -2.86
N PRO A 111 -27.40 -16.58 -1.66
CA PRO A 111 -26.88 -15.99 -0.43
C PRO A 111 -25.36 -15.82 -0.52
N HIS A 112 -24.89 -14.61 -0.22
CA HIS A 112 -23.47 -14.28 -0.25
C HIS A 112 -22.96 -13.87 1.12
N PHE A 113 -21.66 -14.03 1.33
CA PHE A 113 -21.00 -13.86 2.61
C PHE A 113 -20.20 -12.56 2.64
N HIS A 114 -20.63 -11.59 3.44
CA HIS A 114 -19.89 -10.33 3.61
C HIS A 114 -19.39 -10.16 5.05
N ALA A 115 -18.18 -9.62 5.18
CA ALA A 115 -17.57 -9.25 6.44
C ALA A 115 -17.70 -7.73 6.64
N HIS A 116 -18.34 -7.31 7.74
CA HIS A 116 -18.45 -5.88 8.09
C HIS A 116 -18.09 -5.63 9.56
N ALA A 117 -17.61 -4.43 9.84
CA ALA A 117 -17.27 -3.92 11.17
C ALA A 117 -18.33 -2.92 11.64
N HIS A 118 -18.95 -3.16 12.81
CA HIS A 118 -19.85 -2.18 13.42
C HIS A 118 -19.08 -1.29 14.40
N ARG A 119 -18.95 0.00 14.06
CA ARG A 119 -18.61 1.02 15.05
C ARG A 119 -19.91 1.48 15.72
N THR A 120 -20.22 0.93 16.89
CA THR A 120 -21.43 1.18 17.66
C THR A 120 -21.74 2.69 17.83
N LYS A 121 -22.78 3.18 17.13
CA LYS A 121 -24.07 3.60 17.71
C LYS A 121 -25.11 3.86 16.60
N GLU A 122 -26.23 3.16 16.76
CA GLU A 122 -27.60 3.45 16.30
C GLU A 122 -28.00 3.31 14.81
N SER A 123 -28.97 2.40 14.64
CA SER A 123 -30.12 2.45 13.73
C SER A 123 -29.89 2.44 12.21
N HIS A 124 -30.55 1.48 11.58
CA HIS A 124 -30.83 1.43 10.15
C HIS A 124 -31.50 2.73 9.66
N VAL A 125 -30.72 3.69 9.18
CA VAL A 125 -31.18 4.71 8.24
C VAL A 125 -30.06 4.97 7.25
N ALA A 126 -30.34 4.62 5.99
CA ALA A 126 -29.57 4.91 4.79
C ALA A 126 -28.12 4.41 4.79
N ALA A 127 -27.84 3.57 3.78
CA ALA A 127 -26.52 3.46 3.21
C ALA A 127 -26.01 4.87 2.84
N MET A 128 -25.37 5.55 3.79
CA MET A 128 -24.46 6.63 3.50
C MET A 128 -23.27 5.96 2.82
N ALA A 129 -23.40 5.79 1.50
CA ALA A 129 -22.26 5.67 0.64
C ALA A 129 -21.29 6.78 1.08
N HIS A 130 -20.20 6.40 1.73
CA HIS A 130 -19.06 7.30 1.92
C HIS A 130 -18.56 7.63 0.51
N ARG A 131 -19.16 8.67 -0.07
CA ARG A 131 -18.85 9.24 -1.36
C ARG A 131 -17.68 10.16 -1.09
N HIS A 132 -16.50 9.58 -0.92
CA HIS A 132 -15.28 10.33 -1.03
C HIS A 132 -15.09 10.62 -2.51
N ASP A 133 -15.19 11.89 -2.86
CA ASP A 133 -14.89 12.36 -4.20
C ASP A 133 -13.38 12.22 -4.39
N HIS A 134 -12.97 11.23 -5.17
CA HIS A 134 -11.58 11.10 -5.55
C HIS A 134 -11.34 12.06 -6.70
N PRO A 135 -10.42 13.04 -6.57
CA PRO A 135 -10.12 13.92 -7.68
C PRO A 135 -9.73 13.07 -8.89
N THR A 136 -10.47 13.21 -9.99
CA THR A 136 -10.26 12.47 -11.25
C THR A 136 -8.96 12.85 -11.97
N GLY A 137 -8.19 13.77 -11.38
CA GLY A 137 -6.89 14.24 -11.83
C GLY A 137 -5.76 13.23 -11.65
N PHE A 138 -4.57 13.64 -12.08
CA PHE A 138 -3.36 12.84 -11.92
C PHE A 138 -3.00 12.67 -10.43
N PRO A 139 -2.61 11.46 -9.97
CA PRO A 139 -2.37 11.20 -8.55
C PRO A 139 -1.01 11.76 -8.08
N TYR A 140 -0.86 13.08 -8.07
CA TYR A 140 0.38 13.78 -7.68
C TYR A 140 0.87 13.40 -6.27
N ARG A 141 -0.06 13.13 -5.33
CA ARG A 141 0.31 12.67 -3.99
C ARG A 141 1.00 11.31 -4.01
N ALA A 142 0.56 10.40 -4.88
CA ALA A 142 1.19 9.09 -5.02
C ALA A 142 2.59 9.25 -5.63
N LEU A 143 2.73 10.13 -6.63
CA LEU A 143 4.03 10.45 -7.25
C LEU A 143 5.03 11.08 -6.27
N LEU A 144 4.59 11.99 -5.40
CA LEU A 144 5.48 12.68 -4.46
C LEU A 144 5.87 11.85 -3.24
N VAL A 145 5.03 10.89 -2.85
CA VAL A 145 5.28 9.98 -1.71
C VAL A 145 6.12 8.78 -2.14
N GLY A 146 6.07 8.39 -3.41
CA GLY A 146 6.95 7.37 -3.97
C GLY A 146 8.40 7.83 -3.92
#